data_AF-A0A9W6KCI1-F1
#
_entry.id   AF-A0A9W6KCI1-F1
#
_cell.length_a   1.000
_cell.length_b   1.000
_cell.length_c   1.000
_cell.angle_alpha   90.00
_cell.angle_beta   90.00
_cell.angle_gamma   90.00
#
_symmetry.space_group_name_H-M   'P 1'
#
loop_
_entity.id
_entity.type
_entity.pdbx_description
1 polymer ?
#
loop_
_entity_poly.entity_id
_entity_poly.type
_entity_poly.pdbx_seq_one_letter_code
_entity_poly.pdbx_strand_id
1 'polypeptide(L)' 'MAGSLFWLSDAAWAAIEPHLPKNQPGARRVDDRRVISGIVHILKCGGR' A
#
# COMPACT_ATOMS: atom_id res chain seq x y z
N MET A 1 4.79 20.48 1.16
CA MET A 1 3.69 19.71 1.80
C MET A 1 3.14 18.71 0.78
N ALA A 2 3.79 17.57 0.59
CA ALA A 2 3.32 16.51 -0.32
C ALA A 2 2.37 15.56 0.43
N GLY A 3 1.30 16.11 1.01
CA GLY A 3 0.25 15.32 1.62
C GLY A 3 -0.70 14.86 0.52
N SER A 4 -0.76 13.54 0.28
CA SER A 4 -1.88 12.78 -0.34
C SER A 4 -1.52 11.80 -1.47
N LEU A 5 -0.30 11.27 -1.56
CA LEU A 5 -0.01 10.17 -2.51
C LEU A 5 -0.32 8.77 -1.94
N PHE A 6 -0.61 8.67 -0.65
CA PHE A 6 -1.04 7.44 0.00
C PHE A 6 -2.39 7.62 0.68
N TRP A 7 -3.33 6.74 0.32
CA TRP A 7 -4.64 6.60 0.94
C TRP A 7 -4.55 5.93 2.33
N LEU A 8 -3.47 5.17 2.55
CA LEU A 8 -3.14 4.64 3.86
C LEU A 8 -2.37 5.68 4.67
N SER A 9 -2.95 6.10 5.81
CA SER A 9 -2.24 6.82 6.85
C SER A 9 -1.08 5.98 7.40
N ASP A 10 -0.11 6.62 8.07
CA ASP A 10 1.02 5.89 8.66
C ASP A 10 0.57 4.84 9.68
N ALA A 11 -0.46 5.16 10.47
CA ALA A 11 -1.05 4.22 11.42
C ALA A 11 -1.72 3.01 10.74
N ALA A 12 -2.46 3.26 9.65
CA ALA A 12 -3.08 2.18 8.88
C ALA A 12 -2.02 1.29 8.21
N TRP A 13 -0.95 1.91 7.69
CA TRP A 13 0.19 1.18 7.13
C TRP A 13 0.89 0.32 8.18
N ALA A 14 1.20 0.89 9.36
CA ALA A 14 1.87 0.19 10.45
C ALA A 14 1.08 -1.03 10.96
N ALA A 15 -0.25 -1.01 10.84
CA ALA A 15 -1.09 -2.17 11.16
C ALA A 15 -1.01 -3.28 10.10
N ILE A 16 -0.74 -2.95 8.84
CA ILE A 16 -0.71 -3.91 7.72
C ILE A 16 0.69 -4.49 7.49
N GLU A 17 1.72 -3.64 7.57
CA GLU A 17 3.11 -3.98 7.22
C GLU A 17 3.63 -5.28 7.87
N PRO A 18 3.37 -5.58 9.16
CA PRO A 18 3.87 -6.81 9.80
C PRO A 18 3.31 -8.10 9.19
N HIS A 19 2.15 -8.02 8.53
CA HIS A 19 1.44 -9.16 7.96
C HIS A 19 1.84 -9.44 6.50
N LEU A 20 2.70 -8.60 5.91
CA LEU A 20 3.16 -8.83 4.54
C LEU A 20 4.02 -10.10 4.47
N PRO A 21 3.84 -10.92 3.42
CA PRO A 21 4.66 -12.10 3.25
C PRO A 21 6.11 -11.68 3.01
N LYS A 22 7.02 -12.22 3.83
CA LYS A 22 8.47 -12.02 3.75
C LYS A 22 9.09 -13.12 2.90
N ASN A 23 10.24 -12.83 2.28
CA ASN A 23 11.02 -13.80 1.47
C ASN A 23 10.25 -14.39 0.28
N GLN A 24 9.47 -13.57 -0.43
CA GLN A 24 8.76 -14.01 -1.62
C GLN A 24 9.74 -14.27 -2.78
N PRO A 25 9.59 -15.37 -3.54
CA PRO A 25 10.33 -15.58 -4.77
C PRO A 25 9.91 -14.54 -5.83
N GLY A 26 10.86 -14.13 -6.68
CA GLY A 26 10.61 -13.20 -7.78
C GLY A 26 11.17 -11.79 -7.55
N ALA A 27 10.65 -10.82 -8.31
CA ALA A 27 11.14 -9.44 -8.28
C ALA A 27 10.89 -8.78 -6.92
N ARG A 28 11.90 -8.05 -6.43
CA ARG A 28 11.80 -7.31 -5.17
C ARG A 28 10.71 -6.24 -5.29
N ARG A 29 9.76 -6.26 -4.35
CA ARG A 29 8.76 -5.20 -4.21
C ARG A 29 9.48 -3.94 -3.74
N VAL A 30 9.36 -2.87 -4.53
CA VAL A 30 10.06 -1.60 -4.30
C VAL A 30 9.33 -0.73 -3.28
N ASP A 31 8.00 -0.74 -3.32
CA ASP A 31 7.15 0.06 -2.41
C ASP A 31 5.78 -0.61 -2.24
N ASP A 32 5.66 -1.45 -1.20
CA ASP A 32 4.40 -2.15 -0.88
C ASP A 32 3.29 -1.18 -0.45
N ARG A 33 3.65 -0.09 0.23
CA ARG A 33 2.68 0.90 0.70
C ARG A 33 1.98 1.58 -0.46
N ARG A 34 2.72 1.94 -1.50
CA ARG A 34 2.16 2.51 -2.72
C ARG A 34 1.19 1.57 -3.43
N VAL A 35 1.59 0.32 -3.59
CA VAL A 35 0.79 -0.69 -4.30
C VAL A 35 -0.53 -0.92 -3.55
N ILE A 36 -0.45 -1.18 -2.24
CA ILE A 36 -1.64 -1.43 -1.43
C ILE A 36 -2.54 -0.19 -1.36
N SER A 37 -1.95 1.00 -1.25
CA SER A 37 -2.70 2.25 -1.33
C SER A 37 -3.48 2.38 -2.65
N GLY A 38 -2.90 1.98 -3.78
CA GLY A 38 -3.59 1.98 -5.08
C GLY A 38 -4.76 0.99 -5.12
N ILE A 39 -4.58 -0.22 -4.57
CA ILE A 39 -5.65 -1.22 -4.47
C ILE A 39 -6.81 -0.68 -3.62
N VAL A 40 -6.51 -0.14 -2.43
CA VAL A 40 -7.52 0.46 -1.54
C VAL A 40 -8.27 1.60 -2.22
N HIS A 41 -7.57 2.43 -3.00
CA HIS A 41 -8.19 3.52 -3.75
C HIS A 41 -9.23 2.99 -4.76
N ILE A 42 -8.88 2.00 -5.57
CA ILE A 42 -9.81 1.40 -6.54
C ILE A 42 -11.01 0.75 -5.84
N LEU A 43 -10.77 0.02 -4.74
CA LEU A 43 -11.85 -0.62 -3.98
C LEU A 43 -12.83 0.39 -3.38
N LYS A 44 -12.38 1.61 -3.05
CA LYS A 44 -13.21 2.62 -2.39
C LYS A 44 -13.84 3.63 -3.35
N CYS A 45 -13.11 4.04 -4.38
CA CYS A 45 -13.52 5.10 -5.31
C CYS A 45 -13.98 4.57 -6.67
N GLY A 46 -13.74 3.28 -6.95
CA GLY A 46 -13.93 2.70 -8.27
C GLY A 46 -12.76 2.98 -9.21
N GLY A 47 -12.74 2.26 -10.34
CA GLY A 47 -11.91 2.61 -11.49
C GLY A 47 -12.59 3.71 -12.32
N ARG A 48 -11.79 4.55 -12.97
CA ARG A 48 -12.30 5.46 -14.00
C ARG A 48 -12.65 4.68 -15.27
#